data_AF-A0A940USJ8-F1
#
_entry.id   AF-A0A940USJ8-F1
#
_cell.length_a   1.000
_cell.length_b   1.000
_cell.length_c   1.000
_cell.angle_alpha   90.00
_cell.angle_beta   90.00
_cell.angle_gamma   90.00
#
_symmetry.space_group_name_H-M   'P 1'
#
loop_
_entity.id
_entity.type
_entity.pdbx_description
1 polymer ?
#
loop_
_entity_poly.entity_id
_entity_poly.type
_entity_poly.pdbx_seq_one_letter_code
_entity_poly.pdbx_strand_id
1 'polypeptide(L)'
;MRSRHIPFIFAVSLVLIFVLADLNHAYVDPVYQDGLNLLQLDLQKQGFTSEELTNVFSDSRFQVYPHIVGKTGKGMNYLSKRFGLLSKDSINRGRGILARYAASLKDAEQIYGVEKEIIVAILRVETNFGSAMGTYPILNSLATMAIIENRRSEWARKEVAELLKMCKAQQRDPFTIQGSWAGAFGISQFIPSSYVNYAVDGNGDGAVDLLTMSDAVASVANYLKSHGWAKDDSDGKWRAVYAYNHCDNYVRAIFAYAEALARQQVQ
;
A
#
# COMPACT_ATOMS: atom_id res chain seq x y z
N MET A 1 -46.18 -61.57 43.94
CA MET A 1 -44.83 -61.65 44.52
C MET A 1 -43.99 -60.54 43.89
N ARG A 2 -43.41 -59.67 44.73
CA ARG A 2 -42.45 -58.55 44.49
C ARG A 2 -41.96 -58.34 43.03
N SER A 3 -42.26 -57.21 42.40
CA SER A 3 -41.56 -55.90 42.49
C SER A 3 -40.65 -55.65 41.29
N ARG A 4 -40.84 -54.55 40.57
CA ARG A 4 -39.92 -53.40 40.50
C ARG A 4 -40.26 -52.53 39.28
N HIS A 5 -40.67 -51.31 39.57
CA HIS A 5 -40.61 -50.20 38.64
C HIS A 5 -39.15 -49.93 38.28
N ILE A 6 -38.86 -49.79 36.98
CA ILE A 6 -37.62 -49.18 36.49
C ILE A 6 -38.05 -47.87 35.81
N PRO A 7 -37.57 -46.70 36.27
CA PRO A 7 -37.81 -45.45 35.56
C PRO A 7 -36.90 -45.41 34.34
N PHE A 8 -37.48 -45.21 33.15
CA PHE A 8 -36.71 -44.87 31.96
C PHE A 8 -36.24 -43.43 32.11
N ILE A 9 -34.97 -43.27 32.52
CA ILE A 9 -34.28 -41.99 32.57
C ILE A 9 -34.08 -41.49 31.13
N PHE A 10 -34.45 -40.23 30.90
CA PHE A 10 -34.12 -39.45 29.72
C PHE A 10 -32.60 -39.47 29.48
N ALA A 11 -32.17 -40.07 28.38
CA ALA A 11 -30.86 -39.80 27.80
C ALA A 11 -31.07 -38.96 26.54
N VAL A 12 -31.23 -37.64 26.72
CA VAL A 12 -30.98 -36.69 25.62
C VAL A 12 -29.46 -36.66 25.49
N SER A 13 -28.94 -37.46 24.56
CA SER A 13 -27.52 -37.42 24.21
C SER A 13 -27.18 -36.02 23.70
N LEU A 14 -26.45 -35.31 24.55
CA LEU A 14 -25.80 -34.05 24.29
C LEU A 14 -24.69 -34.29 23.26
N VAL A 15 -25.04 -34.29 21.96
CA VAL A 15 -24.07 -34.23 20.86
C VAL A 15 -24.31 -32.92 20.12
N LEU A 16 -23.93 -31.82 20.76
CA LEU A 16 -23.86 -30.51 20.12
C LEU A 16 -22.82 -29.63 20.80
N ILE A 17 -21.61 -30.14 20.96
CA ILE A 17 -20.44 -29.33 21.36
C ILE A 17 -19.24 -29.80 20.55
N PHE A 18 -19.15 -29.39 19.28
CA PHE A 18 -17.88 -29.36 18.52
C PHE A 18 -17.97 -28.46 17.27
N VAL A 19 -18.67 -27.31 17.34
CA VAL A 19 -18.65 -26.29 16.26
C VAL A 19 -18.44 -24.88 16.84
N LEU A 20 -17.68 -24.74 17.92
CA LEU A 20 -17.41 -23.43 18.53
C LEU A 20 -15.91 -23.11 18.68
N ALA A 21 -15.02 -23.84 17.99
CA ALA A 21 -13.57 -23.58 18.07
C ALA A 21 -12.99 -22.76 16.91
N ASP A 22 -13.68 -22.57 15.78
CA ASP A 22 -13.08 -22.02 14.56
C ASP A 22 -13.54 -20.61 14.16
N LEU A 23 -14.13 -19.83 15.07
CA LEU A 23 -14.46 -18.43 14.76
C LEU A 23 -13.25 -17.48 14.81
N ASN A 24 -12.10 -17.94 15.32
CA ASN A 24 -10.91 -17.11 15.53
C ASN A 24 -9.75 -17.38 14.56
N HIS A 25 -9.91 -18.33 13.63
CA HIS A 25 -8.89 -18.64 12.63
C HIS A 25 -9.32 -18.14 11.25
N ALA A 26 -8.34 -17.68 10.45
CA ALA A 26 -8.59 -17.37 9.06
C ALA A 26 -9.08 -18.61 8.30
N TYR A 27 -10.19 -18.46 7.58
CA TYR A 27 -10.63 -19.43 6.61
C TYR A 27 -10.02 -19.10 5.24
N VAL A 28 -9.22 -20.03 4.72
CA VAL A 28 -8.68 -19.98 3.35
C VAL A 28 -9.32 -21.11 2.57
N ASP A 29 -9.97 -20.79 1.45
CA ASP A 29 -10.57 -21.80 0.57
C ASP A 29 -9.48 -22.83 0.17
N PRO A 30 -9.74 -24.15 0.28
CA PRO A 30 -8.79 -25.19 -0.08
C PRO A 30 -8.14 -25.03 -1.46
N VAL A 31 -8.84 -24.39 -2.43
CA VAL A 31 -8.28 -24.10 -3.76
C VAL A 31 -7.06 -23.18 -3.73
N TYR A 32 -6.88 -22.41 -2.64
CA TYR A 32 -5.78 -21.48 -2.45
C TYR A 32 -4.68 -22.01 -1.52
N GLN A 33 -4.85 -23.21 -0.95
CA GLN A 33 -3.94 -23.73 0.08
C GLN A 33 -2.52 -23.97 -0.46
N ASP A 34 -2.39 -24.49 -1.68
CA ASP A 34 -1.07 -24.74 -2.28
C ASP A 34 -0.30 -23.43 -2.52
N GLY A 35 -0.99 -22.38 -2.98
CA GLY A 35 -0.40 -21.05 -3.15
C GLY A 35 0.01 -20.41 -1.82
N LEU A 36 -0.79 -20.62 -0.76
CA LEU A 36 -0.46 -20.18 0.59
C LEU A 36 0.77 -20.93 1.14
N ASN A 37 0.85 -22.24 0.93
CA ASN A 37 2.00 -23.05 1.33
C ASN A 37 3.28 -22.57 0.63
N LEU A 38 3.20 -22.29 -0.68
CA LEU A 38 4.33 -21.75 -1.45
C LEU A 38 4.76 -20.37 -0.93
N LEU A 39 3.82 -19.47 -0.66
CA LEU A 39 4.11 -18.16 -0.07
C LEU A 39 4.83 -18.30 1.28
N GLN A 40 4.33 -19.15 2.18
CA GLN A 40 4.94 -19.38 3.48
C GLN A 40 6.36 -19.97 3.35
N LEU A 41 6.57 -20.90 2.42
CA LEU A 41 7.89 -21.46 2.13
C LEU A 41 8.89 -20.37 1.67
N ASP A 42 8.45 -19.46 0.78
CA ASP A 42 9.28 -18.36 0.30
C ASP A 42 9.57 -17.32 1.40
N LEU A 43 8.65 -17.12 2.35
CA LEU A 43 8.88 -16.29 3.53
C LEU A 43 9.86 -16.94 4.51
N GLN A 44 9.77 -18.26 4.73
CA GLN A 44 10.75 -18.99 5.55
C GLN A 44 12.17 -18.87 4.99
N LYS A 45 12.34 -18.96 3.67
CA LYS A 45 13.65 -18.71 3.01
C LYS A 45 14.20 -17.30 3.25
N GLN A 46 13.33 -16.35 3.57
CA GLN A 46 13.70 -14.97 3.91
C GLN A 46 13.88 -14.73 5.41
N GLY A 47 13.84 -15.79 6.22
CA GLY A 47 14.16 -15.74 7.65
C GLY A 47 12.97 -15.60 8.58
N PHE A 48 11.73 -15.71 8.08
CA PHE A 48 10.54 -15.77 8.95
C PHE A 48 10.40 -17.17 9.58
N THR A 49 10.10 -17.20 10.87
CA THR A 49 9.85 -18.44 11.61
C THR A 49 8.45 -18.98 11.31
N SER A 50 8.25 -20.28 11.47
CA SER A 50 6.92 -20.89 11.31
C SER A 50 5.88 -20.31 12.28
N GLU A 51 6.29 -19.89 13.48
CA GLU A 51 5.42 -19.24 14.45
C GLU A 51 4.94 -17.87 13.95
N GLU A 52 5.84 -17.02 13.45
CA GLU A 52 5.48 -15.72 12.87
C GLU A 52 4.49 -15.87 11.71
N LEU A 53 4.72 -16.84 10.83
CA LEU A 53 3.84 -17.09 9.69
C LEU A 53 2.49 -17.65 10.14
N THR A 54 2.47 -18.54 11.14
CA THR A 54 1.23 -19.07 11.71
C THR A 54 0.40 -17.93 12.32
N ASN A 55 1.03 -17.04 13.09
CA ASN A 55 0.36 -15.88 13.70
C ASN A 55 -0.26 -14.95 12.67
N VAL A 56 0.41 -14.73 11.53
CA VAL A 56 -0.12 -13.87 10.46
C VAL A 56 -1.22 -14.56 9.66
N PHE A 57 -0.97 -15.77 9.14
CA PHE A 57 -1.87 -16.40 8.17
C PHE A 57 -3.02 -17.17 8.80
N SER A 58 -2.99 -17.38 10.12
CA SER A 58 -4.13 -17.93 10.87
C SER A 58 -4.96 -16.84 11.54
N ASP A 59 -4.57 -15.57 11.48
CA ASP A 59 -5.36 -14.45 12.02
C ASP A 59 -6.70 -14.36 11.26
N SER A 60 -7.82 -14.30 11.98
CA SER A 60 -9.18 -14.18 11.43
C SER A 60 -9.38 -13.07 10.38
N ARG A 61 -8.52 -12.05 10.34
CA ARG A 61 -8.56 -10.94 9.37
C ARG A 61 -7.89 -11.27 8.04
N PHE A 62 -7.12 -12.35 7.96
CA PHE A 62 -6.51 -12.80 6.72
C PHE A 62 -7.58 -13.33 5.76
N GLN A 63 -7.60 -12.77 4.55
CA GLN A 63 -8.56 -13.11 3.51
C GLN A 63 -7.89 -13.04 2.14
N VAL A 64 -8.26 -13.98 1.26
CA VAL A 64 -7.90 -13.95 -0.16
C VAL A 64 -8.98 -13.19 -0.93
N TYR A 65 -8.58 -12.34 -1.88
CA TYR A 65 -9.47 -11.46 -2.66
C TYR A 65 -9.44 -11.78 -4.16
N PRO A 66 -10.01 -12.90 -4.63
CA PRO A 66 -9.83 -13.36 -6.01
C PRO A 66 -10.21 -12.33 -7.09
N HIS A 67 -11.19 -11.46 -6.79
CA HIS A 67 -11.67 -10.41 -7.69
C HIS A 67 -10.64 -9.33 -8.04
N ILE A 68 -9.50 -9.26 -7.34
CA ILE A 68 -8.46 -8.25 -7.64
C ILE A 68 -7.42 -8.74 -8.65
N VAL A 69 -7.26 -10.05 -8.87
CA VAL A 69 -6.19 -10.62 -9.70
C VAL A 69 -6.29 -10.19 -11.17
N GLY A 70 -7.52 -10.01 -11.67
CA GLY A 70 -7.79 -9.52 -13.02
C GLY A 70 -7.75 -7.99 -13.18
N LYS A 71 -7.59 -7.22 -12.09
CA LYS A 71 -7.60 -5.76 -12.18
C LYS A 71 -6.33 -5.25 -12.85
N THR A 72 -6.48 -4.22 -13.68
CA THR A 72 -5.34 -3.50 -14.27
C THR A 72 -5.49 -2.01 -13.97
N GLY A 73 -4.39 -1.37 -13.58
CA GLY A 73 -4.31 0.10 -13.52
C GLY A 73 -3.94 0.75 -14.85
N LYS A 74 -3.84 -0.04 -15.93
CA LYS A 74 -3.39 0.45 -17.25
C LYS A 74 -4.50 1.26 -17.92
N GLY A 75 -4.11 2.33 -18.63
CA GLY A 75 -5.02 3.11 -19.48
C GLY A 75 -5.66 4.34 -18.82
N MET A 76 -5.19 4.76 -17.64
CA MET A 76 -5.63 6.03 -17.07
C MET A 76 -5.14 7.20 -17.93
N ASN A 77 -6.07 8.09 -18.30
CA ASN A 77 -5.74 9.37 -18.93
C ASN A 77 -5.79 10.47 -17.88
N TYR A 78 -4.66 10.74 -17.24
CA TYR A 78 -4.50 11.72 -16.16
C TYR A 78 -4.79 13.16 -16.61
N LEU A 79 -4.60 13.45 -17.91
CA LEU A 79 -4.87 14.75 -18.51
C LEU A 79 -6.32 14.91 -19.00
N SER A 80 -7.17 13.88 -18.87
CA SER A 80 -8.56 13.97 -19.26
C SER A 80 -9.36 14.95 -18.38
N LYS A 81 -10.37 15.61 -18.97
CA LYS A 81 -11.33 16.44 -18.22
C LYS A 81 -12.00 15.65 -17.09
N ARG A 82 -12.25 14.35 -17.29
CA ARG A 82 -12.85 13.45 -16.30
C ARG A 82 -11.94 13.24 -15.09
N PHE A 83 -10.63 13.11 -15.28
CA PHE A 83 -9.67 13.00 -14.18
C PHE A 83 -9.51 14.36 -13.46
N GLY A 84 -9.61 15.47 -14.20
CA GLY A 84 -9.72 16.81 -13.63
C GLY A 84 -8.42 17.34 -13.01
N LEU A 85 -7.26 16.80 -13.40
CA LEU A 85 -5.95 17.20 -12.86
C LEU A 85 -5.70 18.70 -13.03
N LEU A 86 -5.95 19.23 -14.24
CA LEU A 86 -5.72 20.64 -14.59
C LEU A 86 -6.94 21.54 -14.36
N SER A 87 -7.94 21.09 -13.60
CA SER A 87 -9.06 21.96 -13.20
C SER A 87 -8.60 23.05 -12.23
N LYS A 88 -9.29 24.20 -12.25
CA LYS A 88 -9.01 25.33 -11.34
C LYS A 88 -9.02 24.88 -9.87
N ASP A 89 -10.00 24.06 -9.48
CA ASP A 89 -10.12 23.57 -8.11
C ASP A 89 -8.97 22.63 -7.73
N SER A 90 -8.55 21.74 -8.64
CA SER A 90 -7.41 20.87 -8.42
C SER A 90 -6.13 21.69 -8.18
N ILE A 91 -5.83 22.65 -9.07
CA ILE A 91 -4.67 23.54 -8.96
C ILE A 91 -4.72 24.37 -7.67
N ASN A 92 -5.89 24.92 -7.30
CA ASN A 92 -6.04 25.68 -6.07
C ASN A 92 -5.78 24.83 -4.83
N ARG A 93 -6.25 23.57 -4.80
CA ARG A 93 -5.89 22.64 -3.71
C ARG A 93 -4.40 22.35 -3.66
N GLY A 94 -3.76 22.14 -4.82
CA GLY A 94 -2.30 21.94 -4.89
C GLY A 94 -1.52 23.14 -4.37
N ARG A 95 -1.93 24.37 -4.70
CA ARG A 95 -1.34 25.59 -4.11
C ARG A 95 -1.59 25.70 -2.61
N GLY A 96 -2.74 25.24 -2.12
CA GLY A 96 -3.02 25.09 -0.71
C GLY A 96 -2.04 24.13 0.00
N ILE A 97 -1.69 23.01 -0.65
CA ILE A 97 -0.66 22.08 -0.14
C ILE A 97 0.72 22.74 -0.13
N LEU A 98 1.11 23.42 -1.22
CA LEU A 98 2.37 24.17 -1.28
C LEU A 98 2.49 25.19 -0.15
N ALA A 99 1.41 25.92 0.17
CA ALA A 99 1.40 26.89 1.26
C ALA A 99 1.42 26.23 2.64
N ARG A 100 0.60 25.19 2.85
CA ARG A 100 0.44 24.53 4.15
C ARG A 100 1.71 23.79 4.58
N TYR A 101 2.38 23.13 3.65
CA TYR A 101 3.58 22.30 3.89
C TYR A 101 4.85 22.96 3.35
N ALA A 102 4.88 24.29 3.29
CA ALA A 102 5.99 25.06 2.70
C ALA A 102 7.34 24.73 3.35
N ALA A 103 7.38 24.50 4.66
CA ALA A 103 8.60 24.11 5.38
C ALA A 103 9.11 22.74 4.92
N SER A 104 8.31 21.69 5.06
CA SER A 104 8.70 20.32 4.65
C SER A 104 9.06 20.22 3.18
N LEU A 105 8.36 20.94 2.30
CA LEU A 105 8.67 20.99 0.88
C LEU A 105 9.98 21.71 0.59
N LYS A 106 10.27 22.80 1.30
CA LYS A 106 11.54 23.52 1.18
C LYS A 106 12.71 22.66 1.67
N ASP A 107 12.53 21.95 2.78
CA ASP A 107 13.55 21.06 3.33
C ASP A 107 13.84 19.91 2.36
N ALA A 108 12.78 19.29 1.82
CA ALA A 108 12.92 18.26 0.79
C ALA A 108 13.62 18.79 -0.48
N GLU A 109 13.26 19.98 -0.94
CA GLU A 109 13.93 20.61 -2.10
C GLU A 109 15.42 20.88 -1.82
N GLN A 110 15.76 21.34 -0.61
CA GLN A 110 17.14 21.62 -0.22
C GLN A 110 17.98 20.33 -0.09
N ILE A 111 17.42 19.26 0.47
CA ILE A 111 18.13 18.00 0.70
C ILE A 111 18.27 17.20 -0.59
N TYR A 112 17.18 17.07 -1.35
CA TYR A 112 17.10 16.15 -2.49
C TYR A 112 17.25 16.84 -3.85
N GLY A 113 17.10 18.17 -3.91
CA GLY A 113 17.15 18.94 -5.16
C GLY A 113 15.93 18.74 -6.06
N VAL A 114 14.81 18.25 -5.49
CA VAL A 114 13.55 18.02 -6.19
C VAL A 114 12.61 19.20 -5.96
N GLU A 115 12.16 19.82 -7.04
CA GLU A 115 11.26 20.96 -6.99
C GLU A 115 9.93 20.60 -6.29
N LYS A 116 9.49 21.47 -5.38
CA LYS A 116 8.27 21.25 -4.58
C LYS A 116 7.01 21.03 -5.42
N GLU A 117 6.89 21.67 -6.58
CA GLU A 117 5.76 21.50 -7.48
C GLU A 117 5.69 20.07 -8.06
N ILE A 118 6.85 19.42 -8.27
CA ILE A 118 6.92 18.03 -8.74
C ILE A 118 6.46 17.08 -7.65
N ILE A 119 6.92 17.28 -6.41
CA ILE A 119 6.50 16.48 -5.25
C ILE A 119 4.98 16.59 -5.09
N VAL A 120 4.43 17.82 -5.07
CA VAL A 120 2.99 18.05 -4.95
C VAL A 120 2.22 17.46 -6.14
N ALA A 121 2.78 17.48 -7.36
CA ALA A 121 2.16 16.85 -8.51
C ALA A 121 2.02 15.33 -8.35
N ILE A 122 3.04 14.65 -7.84
CA ILE A 122 2.98 13.20 -7.55
C ILE A 122 1.90 12.93 -6.51
N LEU A 123 1.94 13.62 -5.36
CA LEU A 123 0.96 13.42 -4.29
C LEU A 123 -0.49 13.74 -4.74
N ARG A 124 -0.65 14.66 -5.71
CA ARG A 124 -1.95 14.92 -6.34
C ARG A 124 -2.43 13.72 -7.15
N VAL A 125 -1.58 13.17 -8.01
CA VAL A 125 -1.95 12.09 -8.93
C VAL A 125 -2.18 10.78 -8.19
N GLU A 126 -1.34 10.46 -7.20
CA GLU A 126 -1.41 9.20 -6.47
C GLU A 126 -2.64 9.10 -5.58
N THR A 127 -2.95 10.14 -4.79
CA THR A 127 -3.97 10.03 -3.74
C THR A 127 -4.87 11.25 -3.60
N ASN A 128 -4.77 12.23 -4.51
CA ASN A 128 -5.39 13.54 -4.33
C ASN A 128 -5.07 14.09 -2.93
N PHE A 129 -3.76 14.13 -2.61
CA PHE A 129 -3.21 14.63 -1.34
C PHE A 129 -3.67 13.85 -0.11
N GLY A 130 -3.79 12.53 -0.22
CA GLY A 130 -4.18 11.65 0.88
C GLY A 130 -5.68 11.39 1.01
N SER A 131 -6.53 11.99 0.17
CA SER A 131 -7.99 11.75 0.23
C SER A 131 -8.45 10.45 -0.43
N ALA A 132 -7.61 9.82 -1.26
CA ALA A 132 -7.90 8.61 -2.01
C ALA A 132 -6.76 7.58 -1.92
N MET A 133 -6.49 7.06 -0.73
CA MET A 133 -5.37 6.11 -0.48
C MET A 133 -5.74 4.64 -0.71
N GLY A 134 -7.03 4.34 -0.90
CA GLY A 134 -7.56 2.99 -0.95
C GLY A 134 -7.90 2.44 0.44
N THR A 135 -8.66 1.36 0.46
CA THR A 135 -9.26 0.79 1.68
C THR A 135 -8.96 -0.70 1.85
N TYR A 136 -8.15 -1.29 0.96
CA TYR A 136 -7.80 -2.70 1.04
C TYR A 136 -6.69 -2.89 2.07
N PRO A 137 -6.79 -3.85 3.00
CA PRO A 137 -5.64 -4.33 3.75
C PRO A 137 -4.57 -4.82 2.76
N ILE A 138 -3.40 -4.18 2.75
CA ILE A 138 -2.40 -4.46 1.70
C ILE A 138 -1.78 -5.84 1.84
N LEU A 139 -1.70 -6.38 3.07
CA LEU A 139 -1.29 -7.77 3.30
C LEU A 139 -2.20 -8.73 2.52
N ASN A 140 -3.52 -8.60 2.68
CA ASN A 140 -4.49 -9.45 1.97
C ASN A 140 -4.39 -9.27 0.45
N SER A 141 -4.23 -8.04 -0.03
CA SER A 141 -4.06 -7.75 -1.46
C SER A 141 -2.80 -8.40 -2.06
N LEU A 142 -1.66 -8.23 -1.40
CA LEU A 142 -0.37 -8.77 -1.85
C LEU A 142 -0.34 -10.29 -1.73
N ALA A 143 -0.79 -10.84 -0.60
CA ALA A 143 -0.89 -12.28 -0.40
C ALA A 143 -1.81 -12.93 -1.44
N THR A 144 -2.94 -12.31 -1.76
CA THR A 144 -3.83 -12.79 -2.84
C THR A 144 -3.08 -12.91 -4.17
N MET A 145 -2.31 -11.89 -4.57
CA MET A 145 -1.54 -11.94 -5.82
C MET A 145 -0.39 -12.95 -5.77
N ALA A 146 0.17 -13.20 -4.60
CA ALA A 146 1.20 -14.21 -4.37
C ALA A 146 0.66 -15.64 -4.41
N ILE A 147 -0.56 -15.85 -3.89
CA ILE A 147 -1.24 -17.15 -3.73
C ILE A 147 -1.91 -17.57 -5.04
N ILE A 148 -2.68 -16.67 -5.67
CA ILE A 148 -3.36 -16.96 -6.93
C ILE A 148 -2.37 -16.72 -8.06
N GLU A 149 -1.81 -17.81 -8.59
CA GLU A 149 -0.73 -17.76 -9.57
C GLU A 149 -1.08 -16.93 -10.82
N ASN A 150 -0.25 -15.92 -11.08
CA ASN A 150 -0.34 -15.03 -12.22
C ASN A 150 1.03 -14.38 -12.49
N ARG A 151 1.14 -13.56 -13.53
CA ARG A 151 2.39 -12.87 -13.92
C ARG A 151 3.03 -11.98 -12.84
N ARG A 152 2.33 -11.66 -11.75
CA ARG A 152 2.80 -10.83 -10.63
C ARG A 152 3.15 -11.64 -9.38
N SER A 153 2.92 -12.95 -9.35
CA SER A 153 3.01 -13.71 -8.10
C SER A 153 4.40 -13.71 -7.49
N GLU A 154 5.46 -13.83 -8.30
CA GLU A 154 6.85 -13.74 -7.79
C GLU A 154 7.16 -12.37 -7.18
N TRP A 155 6.75 -11.29 -7.85
CA TRP A 155 6.89 -9.94 -7.32
C TRP A 155 6.09 -9.79 -6.02
N ALA A 156 4.84 -10.25 -6.00
CA ALA A 156 3.97 -10.13 -4.83
C ALA A 156 4.54 -10.90 -3.62
N ARG A 157 5.13 -12.08 -3.81
CA ARG A 157 5.81 -12.83 -2.74
C ARG A 157 6.96 -12.02 -2.11
N LYS A 158 7.72 -11.29 -2.93
CA LYS A 158 8.77 -10.37 -2.44
C LYS A 158 8.17 -9.20 -1.66
N GLU A 159 7.11 -8.57 -2.17
CA GLU A 159 6.45 -7.45 -1.48
C GLU A 159 5.77 -7.86 -0.16
N VAL A 160 5.20 -9.08 -0.07
CA VAL A 160 4.70 -9.61 1.22
C VAL A 160 5.84 -9.70 2.23
N ALA A 161 7.02 -10.18 1.80
CA ALA A 161 8.17 -10.28 2.69
C ALA A 161 8.65 -8.90 3.15
N GLU A 162 8.76 -7.92 2.25
CA GLU A 162 9.13 -6.54 2.60
C GLU A 162 8.10 -5.90 3.54
N LEU A 163 6.80 -6.15 3.31
CA LEU A 163 5.74 -5.69 4.20
C LEU A 163 5.88 -6.26 5.61
N LEU A 164 6.09 -7.57 5.74
CA LEU A 164 6.23 -8.22 7.05
C LEU A 164 7.52 -7.81 7.76
N LYS A 165 8.63 -7.59 7.03
CA LYS A 165 9.88 -7.05 7.58
C LYS A 165 9.65 -5.63 8.12
N MET A 166 9.00 -4.78 7.34
CA MET A 166 8.63 -3.42 7.73
C MET A 166 7.77 -3.41 9.00
N CYS A 167 6.73 -4.24 9.03
CA CYS A 167 5.82 -4.36 10.18
C CYS A 167 6.56 -4.84 11.43
N LYS A 168 7.44 -5.85 11.30
CA LYS A 168 8.26 -6.36 12.39
C LYS A 168 9.21 -5.28 12.94
N ALA A 169 9.89 -4.54 12.07
CA ALA A 169 10.83 -3.49 12.46
C ALA A 169 10.13 -2.34 13.22
N GLN A 170 8.90 -2.00 12.84
CA GLN A 170 8.12 -0.92 13.44
C GLN A 170 7.16 -1.39 14.54
N GLN A 171 7.13 -2.69 14.85
CA GLN A 171 6.13 -3.30 15.74
C GLN A 171 4.67 -2.93 15.35
N ARG A 172 4.42 -2.86 14.03
CA ARG A 172 3.13 -2.47 13.45
C ARG A 172 2.33 -3.70 13.07
N ASP A 173 1.03 -3.69 13.36
CA ASP A 173 0.12 -4.75 12.93
C ASP A 173 -0.09 -4.69 11.40
N PRO A 174 0.30 -5.74 10.64
CA PRO A 174 0.21 -5.75 9.17
C PRO A 174 -1.23 -5.64 8.64
N PHE A 175 -2.25 -6.00 9.43
CA PHE A 175 -3.65 -5.91 9.01
C PHE A 175 -4.21 -4.49 9.07
N THR A 176 -3.53 -3.57 9.76
CA THR A 176 -3.94 -2.17 9.90
C THR A 176 -3.51 -1.30 8.71
N ILE A 177 -2.64 -1.82 7.84
CA ILE A 177 -2.09 -1.04 6.73
C ILE A 177 -3.04 -1.14 5.54
N GLN A 178 -3.72 -0.02 5.27
CA GLN A 178 -4.65 0.11 4.16
C GLN A 178 -4.00 0.76 2.94
N GLY A 179 -4.49 0.38 1.77
CA GLY A 179 -3.99 0.90 0.50
C GLY A 179 -4.82 0.49 -0.70
N SER A 180 -4.20 0.60 -1.86
CA SER A 180 -4.75 0.10 -3.12
C SER A 180 -4.87 -1.43 -3.11
N TRP A 181 -5.73 -1.93 -4.00
CA TRP A 181 -5.83 -3.36 -4.30
C TRP A 181 -4.52 -3.97 -4.83
N ALA A 182 -3.57 -3.13 -5.28
CA ALA A 182 -2.28 -3.57 -5.81
C ALA A 182 -1.17 -3.57 -4.74
N GLY A 183 -1.47 -3.20 -3.49
CA GLY A 183 -0.52 -3.19 -2.38
C GLY A 183 0.26 -1.89 -2.19
N ALA A 184 0.03 -0.87 -3.03
CA ALA A 184 0.53 0.48 -2.80
C ALA A 184 -0.25 1.17 -1.66
N PHE A 185 0.43 1.90 -0.77
CA PHE A 185 -0.17 2.48 0.44
C PHE A 185 0.36 3.89 0.77
N GLY A 186 -0.33 4.55 1.70
CA GLY A 186 -0.01 5.92 2.11
C GLY A 186 -0.33 6.98 1.06
N ILE A 187 0.00 8.24 1.37
CA ILE A 187 -0.20 9.39 0.49
C ILE A 187 0.64 9.26 -0.79
N SER A 188 1.82 8.64 -0.69
CA SER A 188 2.73 8.42 -1.81
C SER A 188 2.41 7.17 -2.65
N GLN A 189 1.49 6.30 -2.24
CA GLN A 189 1.24 5.01 -2.93
C GLN A 189 2.53 4.20 -3.15
N PHE A 190 3.44 4.20 -2.18
CA PHE A 190 4.58 3.30 -2.21
C PHE A 190 4.15 1.85 -2.06
N ILE A 191 4.83 0.96 -2.77
CA ILE A 191 4.81 -0.47 -2.47
C ILE A 191 5.79 -0.76 -1.31
N PRO A 192 5.65 -1.88 -0.57
CA PRO A 192 6.51 -2.19 0.57
C PRO A 192 8.01 -2.10 0.31
N SER A 193 8.49 -2.61 -0.83
CA SER A 193 9.91 -2.48 -1.20
C SER A 193 10.34 -1.03 -1.41
N SER A 194 9.46 -0.16 -1.94
CA SER A 194 9.75 1.27 -2.05
C SER A 194 9.78 1.96 -0.70
N TYR A 195 8.91 1.54 0.23
CA TYR A 195 8.97 2.00 1.60
C TYR A 195 10.33 1.68 2.23
N VAL A 196 10.73 0.41 2.20
CA VAL A 196 11.97 -0.07 2.83
C VAL A 196 13.22 0.66 2.29
N ASN A 197 13.23 0.97 0.99
CA ASN A 197 14.41 1.56 0.35
C ASN A 197 14.42 3.10 0.34
N TYR A 198 13.26 3.76 0.38
CA TYR A 198 13.18 5.19 0.08
C TYR A 198 12.35 6.00 1.08
N ALA A 199 11.56 5.37 1.95
CA ALA A 199 10.78 6.13 2.92
C ALA A 199 11.70 6.74 4.00
N VAL A 200 11.45 8.00 4.33
CA VAL A 200 12.27 8.79 5.27
C VAL A 200 11.35 9.59 6.19
N ASP A 201 11.82 9.81 7.41
CA ASP A 201 11.19 10.65 8.41
C ASP A 201 11.34 12.12 7.97
N GLY A 202 10.21 12.74 7.58
CA GLY A 202 10.18 14.08 7.04
C GLY A 202 9.81 15.15 8.06
N ASN A 203 9.35 14.77 9.26
CA ASN A 203 9.00 15.70 10.34
C ASN A 203 9.97 15.64 11.53
N GLY A 204 10.88 14.66 11.57
CA GLY A 204 11.89 14.47 12.59
C GLY A 204 11.37 13.87 13.89
N ASP A 205 10.22 13.17 13.88
CA ASP A 205 9.62 12.58 15.07
C ASP A 205 10.20 11.19 15.45
N GLY A 206 11.11 10.66 14.63
CA GLY A 206 11.78 9.39 14.83
C GLY A 206 11.03 8.19 14.26
N ALA A 207 9.89 8.40 13.61
CA ALA A 207 9.13 7.38 12.90
C ALA A 207 8.93 7.76 11.43
N VAL A 208 8.60 6.77 10.60
CA VAL A 208 8.23 6.99 9.20
C VAL A 208 6.78 6.54 9.04
N ASP A 209 5.88 7.48 8.78
CA ASP A 209 4.48 7.21 8.49
C ASP A 209 4.05 7.91 7.20
N LEU A 210 3.86 7.13 6.13
CA LEU A 210 3.42 7.64 4.83
C LEU A 210 1.98 8.18 4.82
N LEU A 211 1.25 8.13 5.95
CA LEU A 211 0.00 8.87 6.16
C LEU A 211 0.25 10.32 6.59
N THR A 212 1.46 10.64 7.05
CA THR A 212 1.92 11.99 7.36
C THR A 212 2.43 12.65 6.08
N MET A 213 1.91 13.85 5.79
CA MET A 213 2.27 14.58 4.57
C MET A 213 3.77 14.90 4.50
N SER A 214 4.41 15.26 5.62
CA SER A 214 5.83 15.59 5.66
C SER A 214 6.71 14.40 5.26
N ASP A 215 6.41 13.20 5.78
CA ASP A 215 7.11 11.97 5.44
C ASP A 215 6.85 11.57 4.00
N ALA A 216 5.62 11.70 3.51
CA ALA A 216 5.30 11.47 2.10
C ALA A 216 6.06 12.42 1.18
N VAL A 217 6.19 13.70 1.54
CA VAL A 217 6.96 14.71 0.80
C VAL A 217 8.44 14.33 0.74
N ALA A 218 9.05 14.05 1.89
CA ALA A 218 10.47 13.70 1.97
C ALA A 218 10.76 12.37 1.26
N SER A 219 9.89 11.38 1.41
CA SER A 219 10.01 10.06 0.78
C SER A 219 9.89 10.13 -0.74
N VAL A 220 8.95 10.92 -1.28
CA VAL A 220 8.85 11.16 -2.73
C VAL A 220 10.10 11.84 -3.26
N ALA A 221 10.60 12.85 -2.55
CA ALA A 221 11.82 13.56 -2.95
C ALA A 221 13.04 12.63 -2.94
N ASN A 222 13.21 11.82 -1.88
CA ASN A 222 14.27 10.83 -1.77
C ASN A 222 14.19 9.80 -2.90
N TYR A 223 13.00 9.26 -3.17
CA TYR A 223 12.78 8.32 -4.27
C TYR A 223 13.23 8.91 -5.60
N LEU A 224 12.76 10.11 -5.96
CA LEU A 224 13.12 10.74 -7.23
C LEU A 224 14.63 10.98 -7.33
N LYS A 225 15.25 11.44 -6.23
CA LYS A 225 16.70 11.63 -6.17
C LYS A 225 17.47 10.33 -6.39
N SER A 226 17.08 9.25 -5.72
CA SER A 226 17.68 7.92 -5.89
C SER A 226 17.51 7.36 -7.30
N HIS A 227 16.48 7.79 -8.04
CA HIS A 227 16.24 7.40 -9.44
C HIS A 227 16.84 8.39 -10.46
N GLY A 228 17.78 9.22 -10.03
CA GLY A 228 18.58 10.06 -10.92
C GLY A 228 18.00 11.44 -11.19
N TRP A 229 17.08 11.94 -10.36
CA TRP A 229 16.64 13.33 -10.45
C TRP A 229 17.81 14.30 -10.32
N ALA A 230 17.96 15.16 -11.33
CA ALA A 230 18.90 16.27 -11.33
C ALA A 230 18.22 17.51 -11.92
N LYS A 231 18.33 18.64 -11.20
CA LYS A 231 17.55 19.87 -11.45
C LYS A 231 17.78 20.45 -12.86
N ASP A 232 18.96 20.29 -13.42
CA ASP A 232 19.32 20.84 -14.74
C ASP A 232 19.39 19.77 -15.84
N ASP A 233 18.88 18.56 -15.57
CA ASP A 233 18.86 17.43 -16.50
C ASP A 233 17.41 16.99 -16.80
N SER A 234 16.90 17.41 -17.96
CA SER A 234 15.52 17.08 -18.38
C SER A 234 15.31 15.57 -18.55
N ASP A 235 16.31 14.84 -19.04
CA ASP A 235 16.22 13.39 -19.25
C ASP A 235 16.27 12.65 -17.91
N GLY A 236 17.12 13.10 -16.99
CA GLY A 236 17.17 12.62 -15.60
C GLY A 236 15.83 12.81 -14.88
N LYS A 237 15.22 14.00 -15.00
CA LYS A 237 13.88 14.27 -14.46
C LYS A 237 12.82 13.34 -15.03
N TRP A 238 12.81 13.17 -16.36
CA TRP A 238 11.85 12.28 -17.02
C TRP A 238 12.00 10.84 -16.54
N ARG A 239 13.23 10.31 -16.51
CA ARG A 239 13.51 8.94 -16.06
C ARG A 239 13.11 8.72 -14.60
N ALA A 240 13.39 9.66 -13.71
CA ALA A 240 13.03 9.56 -12.30
C ALA A 240 11.50 9.49 -12.09
N VAL A 241 10.73 10.31 -12.79
CA VAL A 241 9.25 10.28 -12.72
C VAL A 241 8.70 9.02 -13.39
N TYR A 242 9.30 8.59 -14.50
CA TYR A 242 8.91 7.35 -15.19
C TYR A 242 9.18 6.10 -14.33
N ALA A 243 10.24 6.10 -13.53
CA ALA A 243 10.52 5.00 -12.59
C ALA A 243 9.42 4.88 -11.53
N TYR A 244 8.85 6.01 -11.09
CA TYR A 244 7.74 6.05 -10.13
C TYR A 244 6.50 5.33 -10.67
N ASN A 245 6.17 5.57 -11.94
CA ASN A 245 5.10 4.88 -12.66
C ASN A 245 5.45 4.85 -14.16
N HIS A 246 5.72 3.65 -14.67
CA HIS A 246 6.19 3.37 -16.04
C HIS A 246 5.11 3.64 -17.10
N CYS A 247 4.75 4.92 -17.27
CA CYS A 247 3.69 5.41 -18.12
C CYS A 247 3.98 6.84 -18.59
N ASP A 248 4.16 7.05 -19.90
CA ASP A 248 4.40 8.39 -20.45
C ASP A 248 3.28 9.38 -20.14
N ASN A 249 2.02 8.92 -20.12
CA ASN A 249 0.88 9.79 -19.77
C ASN A 249 0.97 10.27 -18.32
N TYR A 250 1.46 9.42 -17.41
CA TYR A 250 1.73 9.79 -16.02
C TYR A 250 2.81 10.87 -15.96
N VAL A 251 3.97 10.63 -16.59
CA VAL A 251 5.08 11.59 -16.58
C VAL A 251 4.66 12.96 -17.13
N ARG A 252 3.97 12.98 -18.27
CA ARG A 252 3.44 14.22 -18.87
C ARG A 252 2.46 14.93 -17.94
N ALA A 253 1.61 14.18 -17.23
CA ALA A 253 0.65 14.75 -16.30
C ALA A 253 1.31 15.39 -15.08
N ILE A 254 2.36 14.76 -14.53
CA ILE A 254 3.16 15.31 -13.43
C ILE A 254 3.78 16.66 -13.83
N PHE A 255 4.48 16.72 -14.96
CA PHE A 255 5.09 17.97 -15.42
C PHE A 255 4.06 19.06 -15.74
N ALA A 256 2.96 18.70 -16.42
CA ALA A 256 1.91 19.67 -16.75
C ALA A 256 1.25 20.28 -15.50
N TYR A 257 1.02 19.45 -14.47
CA TYR A 257 0.44 19.94 -13.22
C TYR A 257 1.45 20.78 -12.43
N ALA A 258 2.72 20.36 -12.36
CA ALA A 258 3.78 21.12 -11.71
C ALA A 258 3.96 22.51 -12.36
N GLU A 259 3.94 22.59 -13.69
CA GLU A 259 3.97 23.86 -14.41
C GLU A 259 2.75 24.73 -14.08
N ALA A 260 1.55 24.14 -14.02
CA ALA A 260 0.33 24.87 -13.67
C ALA A 260 0.35 25.42 -12.23
N LEU A 261 1.01 24.72 -11.30
CA LEU A 261 1.21 25.21 -9.93
C LEU A 261 2.16 26.42 -9.90
N ALA A 262 3.24 26.38 -10.68
CA ALA A 262 4.28 27.41 -10.72
C ALA A 262 3.83 28.71 -11.38
N ARG A 263 2.90 28.65 -12.35
CA ARG A 263 2.37 29.86 -13.00
C ARG A 263 1.63 30.73 -11.96
N GLN A 264 2.03 31.99 -11.84
CA GLN A 264 1.29 32.98 -11.06
C GLN A 264 -0.10 33.19 -11.70
N GLN A 265 -1.16 33.26 -10.90
CA GLN A 265 -2.44 33.77 -11.41
C GLN A 265 -2.23 35.25 -11.74
N VAL A 266 -2.26 35.59 -13.02
CA VAL A 266 -2.60 36.96 -13.42
C VAL A 266 -4.00 37.20 -12.86
N GLN A 267 -4.09 38.10 -11.87
CA GLN A 267 -5.37 38.54 -11.30
C GLN A 267 -6.23 39.20 -12.37
#